data_AF-A0A7J2VAD6-F1
#
_entry.id   AF-A0A7J2VAD6-F1
#
_cell.length_a   1.000
_cell.length_b   1.000
_cell.length_c   1.000
_cell.angle_alpha   90.00
_cell.angle_beta   90.00
_cell.angle_gamma   90.00
#
_symmetry.space_group_name_H-M   'P 1'
#
loop_
_entity.id
_entity.type
_entity.pdbx_description
1 polymer ?
#
loop_
_entity_poly.entity_id
_entity_poly.type
_entity_poly.pdbx_seq_one_letter_code
_entity_poly.pdbx_strand_id
1 'polypeptide(L)' 'MKIKCPHCGFEGDSSEFMYLYEATLYLVDSMVEREERVRPVLVICPKCKQGFFLENPYERFYRASGLSSSSGNK' A
#
# COMPACT_ATOMS: atom_id res chain seq x y z
N MET A 1 15.29 8.49 4.71
CA MET A 1 14.54 7.48 5.48
C MET A 1 14.86 6.14 4.85
N LYS A 2 15.23 5.13 5.65
CA LYS A 2 15.53 3.80 5.11
C LYS A 2 14.28 2.93 5.08
N ILE A 3 14.16 2.13 4.01
CA ILE A 3 13.10 1.15 3.81
C ILE A 3 13.75 -0.22 3.65
N LYS A 4 13.20 -1.21 4.35
CA LYS A 4 13.60 -2.62 4.22
C LYS A 4 12.53 -3.39 3.46
N CYS A 5 12.93 -4.07 2.39
CA CYS A 5 12.04 -4.96 1.64
C CYS A 5 11.73 -6.21 2.48
N PRO A 6 10.44 -6.52 2.75
CA PRO A 6 10.06 -7.69 3.54
C PRO A 6 10.29 -9.01 2.79
N HIS A 7 10.41 -8.96 1.46
CA HIS A 7 10.51 -10.16 0.61
C HIS A 7 11.94 -10.66 0.41
N CYS A 8 12.91 -9.74 0.29
CA CYS A 8 14.31 -10.10 -0.01
C CYS A 8 15.34 -9.51 0.97
N GLY A 9 14.89 -8.72 1.95
CA GLY A 9 15.76 -8.13 2.97
C GLY A 9 16.60 -6.93 2.52
N PHE A 10 16.53 -6.52 1.25
CA PHE A 10 17.21 -5.32 0.77
C PHE A 10 16.83 -4.08 1.59
N GLU A 11 17.83 -3.32 2.03
CA GLU A 11 17.68 -2.09 2.78
C GLU A 11 18.29 -0.93 1.98
N GLY A 12 17.51 0.09 1.70
CA GLY A 12 17.92 1.23 0.89
C GLY A 12 17.19 2.51 1.26
N ASP A 13 17.59 3.63 0.68
CA ASP A 13 16.91 4.90 0.80
C ASP A 13 15.57 4.86 0.06
N SER A 14 14.58 5.60 0.58
CA SER A 14 13.23 5.65 -0.01
C SER A 14 13.22 6.03 -1.50
N SER A 15 14.16 6.86 -1.95
CA SER A 15 14.30 7.25 -3.36
C SER A 15 14.73 6.12 -4.30
N GLU A 16 15.25 5.01 -3.77
CA GLU A 16 15.63 3.84 -4.57
C GLU A 16 14.43 2.94 -4.91
N PHE A 17 13.30 3.14 -4.24
CA PHE A 17 12.08 2.37 -4.46
C PHE A 17 11.16 3.09 -5.45
N MET A 18 10.39 2.31 -6.21
CA MET A 18 9.30 2.86 -7.00
C MET A 18 8.01 2.87 -6.19
N TYR A 19 7.18 3.88 -6.42
CA TYR A 19 5.89 4.04 -5.76
C TYR A 19 4.79 3.99 -6.82
N LEU A 20 3.85 3.07 -6.64
CA LEU A 20 2.69 2.93 -7.50
C LEU A 20 1.45 3.45 -6.76
N TYR A 21 0.82 4.45 -7.37
CA TYR A 21 -0.44 5.03 -6.92
C TYR A 21 -1.55 4.55 -7.85
N GLU A 22 -2.55 3.88 -7.29
CA GLU A 22 -3.78 3.51 -8.01
C GLU A 22 -4.79 4.65 -7.89
N ALA A 23 -5.38 5.05 -9.01
CA ALA A 23 -6.48 6.00 -9.07
C ALA A 23 -7.64 5.39 -9.85
N THR A 24 -8.84 5.38 -9.24
CA THR A 24 -10.08 4.99 -9.92
C THR A 24 -10.89 6.25 -10.23
N LEU A 25 -11.47 6.28 -11.44
CA LEU A 25 -12.42 7.32 -11.84
C LEU A 25 -13.79 6.67 -11.97
N TYR A 26 -14.79 7.22 -11.29
CA TYR A 26 -16.18 6.83 -11.47
C TYR A 26 -16.83 7.77 -12.48
N LEU A 27 -17.47 7.22 -13.51
CA LEU A 27 -18.24 7.99 -14.48
C LEU A 27 -19.73 7.74 -14.24
N VAL A 28 -20.46 8.79 -13.83
CA VAL A 28 -21.91 8.75 -13.59
C VAL A 28 -22.52 9.91 -14.35
N ASP A 29 -23.48 9.64 -15.23
CA ASP A 29 -24.17 10.66 -16.05
C ASP A 29 -23.23 11.64 -16.76
N SER A 30 -22.11 11.12 -17.29
CA SER A 30 -21.04 11.89 -17.95
C SER A 30 -20.25 12.84 -17.04
N MET A 31 -20.40 12.72 -15.72
CA MET A 31 -19.59 13.42 -14.71
C MET A 31 -18.61 12.47 -14.03
N VAL A 32 -17.42 12.97 -13.72
CA VAL A 32 -16.42 12.23 -12.94
C VAL A 32 -16.73 12.44 -11.46
N GLU A 33 -17.13 11.36 -10.80
CA GLU A 33 -17.39 11.33 -9.36
C GLU A 33 -16.12 10.98 -8.57
N ARG A 34 -16.02 11.54 -7.36
CA ARG A 34 -14.86 11.35 -6.50
C ARG A 34 -14.86 9.94 -5.89
N GLU A 35 -13.72 9.26 -5.95
CA GLU A 35 -13.53 8.05 -5.16
C GLU A 35 -13.22 8.40 -3.69
N GLU A 36 -14.09 7.96 -2.77
CA GLU A 36 -13.92 8.13 -1.32
C GLU A 36 -12.98 7.07 -0.70
N ARG A 37 -12.62 6.03 -1.44
CA ARG A 37 -11.74 4.96 -0.96
C ARG A 37 -10.29 5.42 -0.96
N VAL A 38 -9.70 5.57 0.23
CA VAL A 38 -8.23 5.68 0.35
C VAL A 38 -7.57 4.41 -0.20
N ARG A 39 -6.71 4.56 -1.20
CA ARG A 39 -5.85 3.49 -1.74
C ARG A 39 -4.44 3.64 -1.16
N PRO A 40 -3.90 2.62 -0.49
CA PRO A 40 -2.55 2.68 0.06
C PRO A 40 -1.53 2.60 -1.06
N VAL A 41 -0.42 3.34 -0.89
CA VAL A 41 0.67 3.36 -1.87
C VAL A 41 1.39 2.02 -1.88
N LEU A 42 1.57 1.43 -3.07
CA LEU A 42 2.35 0.23 -3.23
C LEU A 42 3.82 0.60 -3.46
N VAL A 43 4.70 0.07 -2.62
CA VAL A 43 6.15 0.24 -2.74
C VAL A 43 6.74 -0.96 -3.47
N ILE A 44 7.54 -0.72 -4.51
CA ILE A 44 8.12 -1.77 -5.34
C ILE A 44 9.62 -1.83 -5.11
N CYS A 45 10.12 -3.00 -4.69
CA CYS A 45 11.54 -3.20 -4.42
C CYS A 45 12.37 -3.17 -5.72
N PRO A 46 13.49 -2.41 -5.77
CA PRO A 46 14.34 -2.37 -6.95
C PRO A 46 15.08 -3.69 -7.20
N LYS A 47 15.26 -4.54 -6.17
CA LYS A 47 15.99 -5.82 -6.25
C LYS A 47 15.11 -6.99 -6.66
N CYS A 48 14.06 -7.31 -5.90
CA CYS A 48 13.22 -8.48 -6.17
C CYS A 48 11.96 -8.19 -6.98
N LYS A 49 11.68 -6.90 -7.28
CA LYS A 49 10.50 -6.43 -8.03
C LYS A 49 9.14 -6.73 -7.38
N GLN A 50 9.12 -7.28 -6.17
CA GLN A 50 7.90 -7.51 -5.42
C GLN A 50 7.37 -6.19 -4.83
N GLY A 51 6.04 -6.05 -4.86
CA GLY A 51 5.31 -4.97 -4.21
C GLY A 51 5.03 -5.27 -2.74
N PHE A 52 5.01 -4.24 -1.91
CA PHE A 52 4.62 -4.31 -0.50
C PHE A 52 4.05 -2.97 -0.02
N PHE A 53 3.34 -2.99 1.11
CA PHE A 53 2.81 -1.80 1.76
C PHE A 53 3.68 -1.45 2.98
N LEU A 54 3.88 -0.16 3.24
CA LEU A 54 4.61 0.31 4.42
C LEU A 54 3.78 0.19 5.71
N GLU A 55 2.46 0.24 5.57
CA GLU A 55 1.47 0.11 6.64
C GLU A 55 0.43 -0.93 6.22
N ASN A 56 -0.27 -1.53 7.18
CA ASN A 56 -1.32 -2.48 6.87
C ASN A 56 -2.47 -1.76 6.12
N PRO A 57 -2.71 -2.08 4.85
CA PRO A 57 -3.69 -1.36 4.01
C PRO A 57 -5.14 -1.53 4.49
N TYR A 58 -5.40 -2.51 5.35
CA TYR A 58 -6.73 -2.84 5.85
C TYR A 58 -6.95 -2.44 7.31
N GLU A 59 -5.98 -1.78 7.96
CA GLU A 59 -6.03 -1.50 9.40
C GLU A 59 -7.28 -0.73 9.83
N ARG A 60 -7.72 0.25 9.02
CA ARG A 60 -8.96 1.00 9.26
C ARG A 60 -10.21 0.11 9.31
N PHE A 61 -10.24 -0.98 8.55
CA PHE A 61 -11.37 -1.90 8.53
C PHE A 61 -11.33 -2.82 9.75
N TYR A 62 -10.15 -3.29 10.14
CA TYR A 62 -9.97 -4.09 11.36
C TYR A 62 -10.36 -3.32 12.62
N ARG A 63 -9.95 -2.05 12.73
CA ARG A 63 -10.32 -1.17 13.85
C ARG A 63 -11.83 -0.92 13.93
N ALA A 64 -12.50 -0.74 12.79
CA ALA A 64 -13.96 -0.57 12.74
C ALA A 64 -14.74 -1.85 13.10
N SER A 65 -14.12 -3.03 12.93
CA SER A 65 -14.76 -4.34 13.10
C SER A 65 -14.54 -4.97 14.48
N GLY A 66 -13.75 -4.34 15.36
CA GLY A 66 -13.34 -4.94 16.64
C GLY A 66 -12.44 -6.17 16.52
N LEU A 67 -11.93 -6.46 15.31
CA LEU A 67 -11.04 -7.59 15.02
C LEU A 67 -9.61 -7.09 15.04
N SER A 68 -8.77 -7.62 15.94
CA SER A 68 -7.34 -7.31 15.95
C SER A 68 -6.67 -7.95 14.74
N SER A 69 -5.96 -7.14 13.94
CA SER A 69 -5.14 -7.62 12.83
C SER A 69 -3.92 -8.34 13.39
N SER A 70 -3.99 -9.65 13.56
CA SER A 70 -2.84 -10.51 13.81
C SER A 70 -2.01 -10.63 12.53
N SER A 71 -1.23 -9.59 12.23
CA SER A 71 -0.16 -9.66 11.23
C SER A 71 1.00 -10.47 11.81
N GLY A 72 0.84 -11.80 11.86
CA GLY A 72 1.92 -12.72 12.19
C GLY A 72 2.85 -12.89 11.00
N ASN A 73 4.02 -12.25 11.04
CA ASN A 73 5.17 -12.69 10.25
C ASN A 73 5.94 -13.71 11.10
N LYS A 74 5.82 -14.98 10.73
CA LYS A 74 6.81 -16.01 11.06
C LYS A 74 7.95 -15.94 10.05
#